data_AF-A0AA39KFX8-F1
#
_entry.id   AF-A0AA39KFX8-F1
#
_cell.length_a   1.000
_cell.length_b   1.000
_cell.length_c   1.000
_cell.angle_alpha   90.00
_cell.angle_beta   90.00
_cell.angle_gamma   90.00
#
_symmetry.space_group_name_H-M   'P 1'
#
loop_
_entity.id
_entity.type
_entity.pdbx_description
1 polymer ?
#
loop_
_entity_poly.entity_id
_entity_poly.type
_entity_poly.pdbx_seq_one_letter_code
_entity_poly.pdbx_strand_id
1 'polypeptide(L)'
;MFDYESDANTLSTLSESFNNSVLEKIRSRTPTITFIIQAEQDISSLRSAFASGKLGPCLERLSTVDKDIHPDAVLQAMLAHAAGASDDDKQTPRRYVACAIATAGQDNNFEQLIELANTWVRYLLWPFKANKGDLRDLHSASEITPTLTETETLDFEDGLSRLESFKDAVKGRDGYRCIVTRSIDWDEVPLDSDECSTKVKAAHIFKRAAAAGKRTTKSFAEYATWGILRHFIALSEEEVAELDANIDYVYNGLTLEEILHSAFGEFMCSLCPDPDHPNRYHFEYFTRGPLSSVSRCDIKAISFEECPAEVRPSRKLIQFHYSLAKVLHASGVGRVIESMLERFLKGGSKQVTMSADDLELYLSTERMSLMSL
;
A
#
# COMPACT_ATOMS: atom_id res chain seq x y z
N MET A 1 -18.61 -34.96 24.29
CA MET A 1 -18.99 -33.99 23.24
C MET A 1 -18.67 -32.64 23.86
N PHE A 2 -17.45 -32.18 23.64
CA PHE A 2 -16.99 -30.89 24.15
C PHE A 2 -17.27 -29.88 23.05
N ASP A 3 -18.18 -28.95 23.32
CA ASP A 3 -18.46 -27.83 22.44
C ASP A 3 -17.23 -26.92 22.45
N TYR A 4 -16.48 -26.99 21.35
CA TYR A 4 -15.44 -26.04 21.00
C TYR A 4 -16.14 -24.90 20.25
N GLU A 5 -16.86 -24.05 20.99
CA GLU A 5 -17.27 -22.74 20.46
C GLU A 5 -15.99 -21.93 20.26
N SER A 6 -15.61 -21.84 19.00
CA SER A 6 -14.49 -21.09 18.46
C SER A 6 -14.58 -19.62 18.88
N ASP A 7 -13.64 -19.19 19.74
CA ASP A 7 -13.27 -17.80 20.02
C ASP A 7 -12.73 -17.10 18.75
N ALA A 8 -13.59 -16.91 17.76
CA ALA A 8 -13.29 -16.18 16.53
C ALA A 8 -13.54 -14.66 16.65
N ASN A 9 -13.80 -14.15 17.87
CA ASN A 9 -14.24 -12.77 18.10
C ASN A 9 -13.15 -11.81 18.62
N THR A 10 -11.89 -12.23 18.70
CA THR A 10 -10.76 -11.43 19.23
C THR A 10 -9.80 -10.99 18.14
N LEU A 11 -10.25 -10.89 16.90
CA LEU A 11 -9.31 -11.03 15.79
C LEU A 11 -8.72 -9.73 15.27
N SER A 12 -9.30 -8.57 15.56
CA SER A 12 -8.55 -7.31 15.60
C SER A 12 -8.11 -7.11 17.05
N THR A 13 -6.83 -6.83 17.32
CA THR A 13 -6.43 -6.39 18.67
C THR A 13 -7.22 -5.15 19.11
N LEU A 14 -7.73 -4.37 18.16
CA LEU A 14 -8.73 -3.33 18.39
C LEU A 14 -10.14 -3.95 18.39
N SER A 15 -10.87 -3.82 19.50
CA SER A 15 -12.19 -4.44 19.67
C SER A 15 -13.24 -3.96 18.65
N GLU A 16 -14.31 -4.74 18.45
CA GLU A 16 -15.48 -4.30 17.67
C GLU A 16 -16.03 -2.96 18.18
N SER A 17 -15.99 -2.75 19.51
CA SER A 17 -16.37 -1.49 20.13
C SER A 17 -15.48 -0.32 19.70
N PHE A 18 -14.18 -0.54 19.50
CA PHE A 18 -13.29 0.47 18.95
C PHE A 18 -13.72 0.87 17.53
N ASN A 19 -13.93 -0.13 16.65
CA ASN A 19 -14.32 0.12 15.26
C ASN A 19 -15.68 0.85 15.18
N ASN A 20 -16.64 0.45 16.00
CA ASN A 20 -17.94 1.14 16.09
C ASN A 20 -17.78 2.59 16.55
N SER A 21 -16.93 2.85 17.55
CA SER A 21 -16.65 4.22 18.02
C SER A 21 -16.00 5.08 16.93
N VAL A 22 -15.05 4.52 16.16
CA VAL A 22 -14.44 5.22 15.01
C VAL A 22 -15.50 5.56 13.96
N LEU A 23 -16.38 4.61 13.60
CA LEU A 23 -17.45 4.83 12.62
C LEU A 23 -18.47 5.86 13.11
N GLU A 24 -18.82 5.87 14.39
CA GLU A 24 -19.66 6.90 14.99
C GLU A 24 -19.04 8.29 14.88
N LYS A 25 -17.74 8.43 15.20
CA LYS A 25 -17.02 9.70 15.04
C LYS A 25 -16.97 10.15 13.59
N ILE A 26 -16.71 9.24 12.65
CA ILE A 26 -16.71 9.54 11.21
C ILE A 26 -18.08 10.08 10.78
N ARG A 27 -19.17 9.42 11.18
CA ARG A 27 -20.56 9.82 10.84
C ARG A 27 -21.06 11.03 11.62
N SER A 28 -20.36 11.44 12.68
CA SER A 28 -20.75 12.57 13.50
C SER A 28 -20.72 13.91 12.74
N ARG A 29 -21.45 14.91 13.25
CA ARG A 29 -21.42 16.28 12.72
C ARG A 29 -20.17 17.07 13.15
N THR A 30 -19.31 16.49 13.98
CA THR A 30 -18.09 17.15 14.45
C THR A 30 -17.15 17.45 13.29
N PRO A 31 -16.65 18.70 13.15
CA PRO A 31 -15.73 19.07 12.09
C PRO A 31 -14.47 18.19 12.06
N THR A 32 -13.95 17.90 10.86
CA THR A 32 -12.75 17.06 10.70
C THR A 32 -11.54 17.65 11.41
N ILE A 33 -11.37 18.97 11.37
CA ILE A 33 -10.29 19.68 12.07
C ILE A 33 -10.27 19.43 13.59
N THR A 34 -11.42 19.22 14.22
CA THR A 34 -11.49 18.91 15.66
C THR A 34 -10.85 17.56 15.96
N PHE A 35 -11.09 16.54 15.13
CA PHE A 35 -10.44 15.24 15.29
C PHE A 35 -8.96 15.30 14.96
N ILE A 36 -8.55 16.12 13.98
CA ILE A 36 -7.13 16.32 13.65
C ILE A 36 -6.38 16.91 14.85
N ILE A 37 -6.91 17.99 15.45
CA ILE A 37 -6.30 18.63 16.62
C ILE A 37 -6.19 17.64 17.79
N GLN A 38 -7.24 16.85 18.05
CA GLN A 38 -7.19 15.84 19.11
C GLN A 38 -6.13 14.77 18.80
N ALA A 39 -6.09 14.26 17.57
CA ALA A 39 -5.11 13.27 17.16
C ALA A 39 -3.67 13.78 17.32
N GLU A 40 -3.40 15.04 16.97
CA GLU A 40 -2.08 15.66 17.16
C GLU A 40 -1.71 15.80 18.64
N GLN A 41 -2.68 16.14 19.51
CA GLN A 41 -2.47 16.19 20.96
C GLN A 41 -2.16 14.81 21.54
N ASP A 42 -2.87 13.77 21.10
CA ASP A 42 -2.67 12.40 21.54
C ASP A 42 -1.29 11.87 21.10
N ILE A 43 -0.89 12.14 19.86
CA ILE A 43 0.46 11.81 19.33
C ILE A 43 1.54 12.54 20.14
N SER A 44 1.37 13.83 20.41
CA SER A 44 2.34 14.64 21.17
C SER A 44 2.50 14.14 22.61
N SER A 45 1.38 13.73 23.22
CA SER A 45 1.35 13.14 24.56
C SER A 45 2.06 11.80 24.59
N LEU A 46 1.83 10.93 23.59
CA LEU A 46 2.53 9.66 23.43
C LEU A 46 4.04 9.86 23.27
N ARG A 47 4.46 10.80 22.42
CA ARG A 47 5.88 11.14 22.23
C ARG A 47 6.54 11.62 23.53
N SER A 48 5.84 12.46 24.29
CA SER A 48 6.32 12.95 25.59
C SER A 48 6.43 11.83 26.63
N ALA A 49 5.52 10.85 26.59
CA ALA A 49 5.58 9.66 27.44
C ALA A 49 6.76 8.75 27.10
N PHE A 50 7.14 8.61 25.82
CA PHE A 50 8.37 7.94 25.42
C PHE A 50 9.61 8.68 25.90
N ALA A 51 9.69 9.99 25.68
CA ALA A 51 10.85 10.80 26.06
C ALA A 51 11.10 10.82 27.59
N SER A 52 10.04 10.74 28.38
CA SER A 52 10.12 10.70 29.85
C SER A 52 10.37 9.31 30.43
N GLY A 53 10.42 8.26 29.60
CA GLY A 53 10.59 6.87 30.06
C GLY A 53 9.37 6.30 30.80
N LYS A 54 8.23 7.01 30.82
CA LYS A 54 7.00 6.60 31.52
C LYS A 54 6.42 5.29 30.99
N LEU A 55 6.73 4.95 29.73
CA LEU A 55 6.28 3.74 29.02
C LEU A 55 7.27 2.57 29.08
N GLY A 56 8.41 2.72 29.76
CA GLY A 56 9.52 1.76 29.73
C GLY A 56 9.13 0.28 29.93
N PRO A 57 8.35 -0.09 30.96
CA PRO A 57 7.90 -1.47 31.15
C PRO A 57 6.76 -1.92 30.22
N CYS A 58 6.01 -0.99 29.63
CA CYS A 58 4.87 -1.29 28.74
C CYS A 58 5.32 -1.69 27.33
N LEU A 59 6.42 -1.11 26.84
CA LEU A 59 6.99 -1.40 25.52
C LEU A 59 7.43 -2.86 25.37
N GLU A 60 7.95 -3.48 26.42
CA GLU A 60 8.36 -4.90 26.40
C GLU A 60 7.16 -5.86 26.33
N ARG A 61 5.99 -5.43 26.84
CA ARG A 61 4.73 -6.20 26.79
C ARG A 61 3.93 -5.96 25.53
N LEU A 62 3.86 -4.71 25.08
CA LEU A 62 3.15 -4.27 23.89
C LEU A 62 4.09 -4.38 22.72
N SER A 63 4.35 -5.62 22.31
CA SER A 63 5.02 -6.03 21.07
C SER A 63 4.90 -4.98 19.96
N THR A 64 5.84 -4.04 19.86
CA THR A 64 6.00 -3.31 18.61
C THR A 64 6.40 -4.32 17.56
N VAL A 65 5.91 -4.15 16.33
CA VAL A 65 6.26 -5.06 15.21
C VAL A 65 7.78 -5.18 15.09
N ASP A 66 8.51 -4.11 15.34
CA ASP A 66 9.95 -4.14 15.60
C ASP A 66 10.27 -3.01 16.61
N LYS A 67 11.34 -3.14 17.39
CA LYS A 67 11.78 -2.11 18.35
C LYS A 67 12.18 -0.80 17.65
N ASP A 68 12.57 -0.88 16.39
CA ASP A 68 12.98 0.26 15.57
C ASP A 68 11.78 1.00 14.95
N ILE A 69 10.55 0.52 15.16
CA ILE A 69 9.32 1.18 14.73
C ILE A 69 8.79 2.05 15.86
N HIS A 70 8.76 3.37 15.61
CA HIS A 70 8.22 4.35 16.54
C HIS A 70 6.73 4.59 16.30
N PRO A 71 5.83 4.21 17.23
CA PRO A 71 4.39 4.34 17.02
C PRO A 71 3.94 5.78 16.74
N ASP A 72 4.49 6.78 17.44
CA ASP A 72 4.14 8.19 17.23
C ASP A 72 4.52 8.68 15.83
N ALA A 73 5.63 8.20 15.27
CA ALA A 73 6.03 8.51 13.89
C ALA A 73 5.08 7.89 12.86
N VAL A 74 4.61 6.66 13.09
CA VAL A 74 3.61 5.99 12.23
C VAL A 74 2.30 6.75 12.25
N LEU A 75 1.77 7.05 13.45
CA LEU A 75 0.50 7.77 13.60
C LEU A 75 0.57 9.16 12.95
N GLN A 76 1.66 9.90 13.17
CA GLN A 76 1.88 11.22 12.56
C GLN A 76 1.94 11.14 11.03
N ALA A 77 2.67 10.17 10.49
CA ALA A 77 2.81 10.00 9.05
C ALA A 77 1.47 9.62 8.40
N MET A 78 0.72 8.70 9.01
CA MET A 78 -0.62 8.33 8.57
C MET A 78 -1.56 9.54 8.56
N LEU A 79 -1.53 10.37 9.61
CA LEU A 79 -2.38 11.56 9.71
C LEU A 79 -2.01 12.66 8.70
N ALA A 80 -0.71 12.83 8.44
CA ALA A 80 -0.20 13.85 7.51
C ALA A 80 -0.37 13.46 6.04
N HIS A 81 -0.41 12.15 5.73
CA HIS A 81 -0.32 11.65 4.36
C HIS A 81 -1.48 10.74 3.94
N ALA A 82 -2.55 10.63 4.75
CA ALA A 82 -3.79 9.99 4.28
C ALA A 82 -4.29 10.66 2.98
N ALA A 83 -4.76 9.83 2.04
CA ALA A 83 -5.13 10.28 0.70
C ALA A 83 -6.19 11.41 0.74
N GLY A 84 -6.06 12.41 -0.15
CA GLY A 84 -7.10 13.43 -0.31
C GLY A 84 -7.24 14.44 0.85
N ALA A 85 -6.12 14.92 1.38
CA ALA A 85 -6.05 15.91 2.47
C ALA A 85 -6.57 17.31 2.09
N SER A 86 -7.82 17.42 1.65
CA SER A 86 -8.61 18.64 1.75
C SER A 86 -9.23 18.70 3.14
N ASP A 87 -9.08 19.83 3.84
CA ASP A 87 -9.39 19.93 5.27
C ASP A 87 -10.91 19.88 5.60
N ASP A 88 -11.80 19.98 4.59
CA ASP A 88 -13.23 20.26 4.80
C ASP A 88 -14.23 19.17 4.36
N ASP A 89 -13.77 18.02 3.83
CA ASP A 89 -14.70 16.95 3.43
C ASP A 89 -14.87 15.86 4.54
N LYS A 90 -16.14 15.55 4.81
CA LYS A 90 -16.62 14.60 5.83
C LYS A 90 -16.32 13.15 5.48
N GLN A 91 -15.88 12.86 4.26
CA GLN A 91 -15.51 11.51 3.81
C GLN A 91 -14.02 11.38 3.47
N THR A 92 -13.18 12.31 3.95
CA THR A 92 -11.75 12.23 3.66
C THR A 92 -11.10 11.08 4.43
N PRO A 93 -10.17 10.34 3.80
CA PRO A 93 -9.31 9.40 4.50
C PRO A 93 -8.60 9.99 5.72
N ARG A 94 -8.26 11.29 5.67
CA ARG A 94 -7.68 12.00 6.80
C ARG A 94 -8.61 12.06 8.02
N ARG A 95 -9.93 12.18 7.80
CA ARG A 95 -10.92 12.07 8.89
C ARG A 95 -10.93 10.69 9.52
N TYR A 96 -10.88 9.61 8.73
CA TYR A 96 -10.79 8.26 9.28
C TYR A 96 -9.57 8.11 10.18
N VAL A 97 -8.39 8.52 9.70
CA VAL A 97 -7.15 8.43 10.48
C VAL A 97 -7.23 9.26 11.76
N ALA A 98 -7.71 10.51 11.68
CA ALA A 98 -7.88 11.37 12.84
C ALA A 98 -8.86 10.79 13.87
N CYS A 99 -10.00 10.25 13.42
CA CYS A 99 -10.97 9.59 14.29
C CYS A 99 -10.39 8.34 14.96
N ALA A 100 -9.64 7.50 14.21
CA ALA A 100 -9.00 6.31 14.75
C ALA A 100 -8.01 6.65 15.87
N ILE A 101 -7.16 7.66 15.64
CA ILE A 101 -6.18 8.14 16.63
C ILE A 101 -6.90 8.72 17.85
N ALA A 102 -7.89 9.60 17.64
CA ALA A 102 -8.65 10.22 18.74
C ALA A 102 -9.46 9.21 19.56
N THR A 103 -9.93 8.12 18.94
CA THR A 103 -10.56 7.01 19.68
C THR A 103 -9.51 6.23 20.49
N ALA A 104 -8.35 5.96 19.89
CA ALA A 104 -7.29 5.20 20.56
C ALA A 104 -6.64 5.98 21.70
N GLY A 105 -6.48 7.30 21.55
CA GLY A 105 -5.92 8.18 22.57
C GLY A 105 -6.89 8.58 23.68
N GLN A 106 -8.15 8.15 23.59
CA GLN A 106 -9.16 8.45 24.59
C GLN A 106 -8.68 8.04 25.99
N ASP A 107 -8.93 8.90 26.98
CA ASP A 107 -8.55 8.69 28.38
C ASP A 107 -7.02 8.51 28.59
N ASN A 108 -6.20 9.05 27.66
CA ASN A 108 -4.74 8.89 27.62
C ASN A 108 -4.29 7.42 27.49
N ASN A 109 -5.05 6.61 26.75
CA ASN A 109 -4.73 5.20 26.53
C ASN A 109 -3.59 5.02 25.51
N PHE A 110 -2.35 5.16 25.99
CA PHE A 110 -1.15 4.97 25.16
C PHE A 110 -1.04 3.55 24.59
N GLU A 111 -1.55 2.54 25.30
CA GLU A 111 -1.50 1.15 24.82
C GLU A 111 -2.29 0.98 23.52
N GLN A 112 -3.49 1.57 23.46
CA GLN A 112 -4.34 1.49 22.29
C GLN A 112 -3.81 2.32 21.11
N LEU A 113 -3.12 3.43 21.36
CA LEU A 113 -2.39 4.18 20.33
C LEU A 113 -1.24 3.37 19.73
N ILE A 114 -0.46 2.69 20.57
CA ILE A 114 0.63 1.81 20.13
C ILE A 114 0.06 0.67 19.30
N GLU A 115 -1.05 0.06 19.75
CA GLU A 115 -1.67 -1.05 19.04
C GLU A 115 -2.29 -0.63 17.71
N LEU A 116 -2.87 0.57 17.62
CA LEU A 116 -3.32 1.14 16.36
C LEU A 116 -2.16 1.31 15.37
N ALA A 117 -1.02 1.84 15.82
CA ALA A 117 0.17 1.97 14.98
C ALA A 117 0.67 0.60 14.48
N ASN A 118 0.75 -0.39 15.37
CA ASN A 118 1.13 -1.76 15.02
C ASN A 118 0.16 -2.38 14.01
N THR A 119 -1.15 -2.17 14.18
CA THR A 119 -2.19 -2.64 13.27
C THR A 119 -1.97 -2.09 11.87
N TRP A 120 -1.71 -0.79 11.72
CA TRP A 120 -1.40 -0.20 10.42
C TRP A 120 -0.09 -0.72 9.82
N VAL A 121 0.95 -0.95 10.63
CA VAL A 121 2.18 -1.56 10.14
C VAL A 121 1.91 -2.97 9.61
N ARG A 122 1.25 -3.83 10.40
CA ARG A 122 0.99 -5.24 10.08
C ARG A 122 0.08 -5.41 8.86
N TYR A 123 -1.02 -4.68 8.82
CA TYR A 123 -2.10 -4.94 7.86
C TYR A 123 -2.17 -3.92 6.71
N LEU A 124 -1.42 -2.81 6.77
CA LEU A 124 -1.37 -1.86 5.65
C LEU A 124 0.05 -1.69 5.10
N LEU A 125 1.05 -1.41 5.93
CA LEU A 125 2.38 -1.07 5.41
C LEU A 125 3.16 -2.31 4.95
N TRP A 126 3.10 -3.38 5.73
CA TRP A 126 3.82 -4.63 5.48
C TRP A 126 3.41 -5.31 4.18
N PRO A 127 2.11 -5.59 3.89
CA PRO A 127 1.73 -6.34 2.69
C PRO A 127 2.15 -5.63 1.39
N PHE A 128 2.27 -4.30 1.41
CA PHE A 128 2.70 -3.55 0.24
C PHE A 128 4.21 -3.43 0.12
N LYS A 129 4.92 -3.17 1.23
CA LYS A 129 6.37 -2.99 1.21
C LYS A 129 7.14 -4.31 1.13
N ALA A 130 6.67 -5.37 1.78
CA ALA A 130 7.37 -6.65 1.87
C ALA A 130 7.36 -7.47 0.57
N ASN A 131 6.32 -7.30 -0.24
CA ASN A 131 6.17 -8.03 -1.49
C ASN A 131 6.92 -7.31 -2.62
N LYS A 132 8.15 -7.77 -2.91
CA LYS A 132 8.93 -7.32 -4.08
C LYS A 132 8.32 -7.90 -5.36
N GLY A 133 8.06 -7.03 -6.35
CA GLY A 133 7.39 -7.41 -7.61
C GLY A 133 8.18 -8.42 -8.45
N ASP A 134 9.51 -8.41 -8.37
CA ASP A 134 10.38 -9.16 -9.30
C ASP A 134 10.39 -10.69 -9.09
N LEU A 135 9.98 -11.24 -7.94
CA LEU A 135 10.06 -12.69 -7.71
C LEU A 135 8.93 -13.50 -8.38
N ARG A 136 7.82 -12.86 -8.77
CA ARG A 136 6.68 -13.54 -9.40
C ARG A 136 6.66 -13.41 -10.92
N ASP A 137 7.36 -12.45 -11.51
CA ASP A 137 7.40 -12.27 -12.97
C ASP A 137 8.20 -13.36 -13.71
N LEU A 138 8.96 -14.19 -12.98
CA LEU A 138 9.68 -15.35 -13.53
C LEU A 138 8.80 -16.60 -13.69
N HIS A 139 7.67 -16.68 -12.98
CA HIS A 139 6.71 -17.75 -13.16
C HIS A 139 5.48 -17.17 -13.84
N SER A 140 5.39 -17.39 -15.16
CA SER A 140 4.18 -17.21 -15.95
C SER A 140 2.94 -17.61 -15.16
N ALA A 141 1.83 -16.93 -15.43
CA ALA A 141 0.49 -17.10 -14.89
C ALA A 141 -0.16 -18.50 -15.10
N SER A 142 0.63 -19.58 -15.10
CA SER A 142 0.20 -20.94 -15.40
C SER A 142 0.21 -21.88 -14.20
N GLU A 143 0.79 -21.53 -13.04
CA GLU A 143 1.02 -22.53 -11.97
C GLU A 143 0.25 -22.33 -10.66
N ILE A 144 -0.60 -21.31 -10.52
CA ILE A 144 -1.43 -21.17 -9.30
C ILE A 144 -2.85 -20.69 -9.61
N THR A 145 -3.55 -21.41 -10.49
CA THR A 145 -5.02 -21.37 -10.54
C THR A 145 -5.54 -22.81 -10.54
N PRO A 146 -6.24 -23.25 -9.48
CA PRO A 146 -7.02 -24.47 -9.59
C PRO A 146 -8.29 -24.19 -10.40
N THR A 147 -8.53 -25.07 -11.36
CA THR A 147 -9.76 -25.35 -12.13
C THR A 147 -10.21 -24.39 -13.24
N LEU A 148 -9.93 -24.90 -14.44
CA LEU A 148 -10.21 -24.51 -15.81
C LEU A 148 -11.72 -24.38 -16.20
N THR A 149 -12.61 -23.98 -15.30
CA THR A 149 -14.08 -24.11 -15.56
C THR A 149 -14.95 -22.91 -15.20
N GLU A 150 -14.40 -21.74 -14.87
CA GLU A 150 -15.20 -20.53 -14.57
C GLU A 150 -14.74 -19.28 -15.34
N THR A 151 -14.27 -19.44 -16.58
CA THR A 151 -14.09 -18.31 -17.51
C THR A 151 -14.99 -18.40 -18.74
N GLU A 152 -16.00 -19.26 -18.70
CA GLU A 152 -17.08 -19.29 -19.68
C GLU A 152 -18.28 -18.54 -19.11
N THR A 153 -18.43 -17.27 -19.49
CA THR A 153 -19.73 -16.64 -19.84
C THR A 153 -19.49 -15.17 -20.14
N LEU A 154 -19.05 -14.88 -21.36
CA LEU A 154 -19.57 -13.79 -22.19
C LEU A 154 -19.18 -14.13 -23.64
N ASP A 155 -20.07 -14.87 -24.31
CA ASP A 155 -20.00 -15.13 -25.74
C ASP A 155 -20.08 -13.81 -26.52
N PHE A 156 -18.93 -13.34 -27.01
CA PHE A 156 -18.88 -12.48 -28.19
C PHE A 156 -18.28 -13.30 -29.34
N GLU A 157 -19.17 -13.88 -30.13
CA GLU A 157 -18.86 -14.39 -31.47
C GLU A 157 -18.41 -13.21 -32.36
N ASP A 158 -17.09 -13.03 -32.52
CA ASP A 158 -16.43 -12.90 -33.83
C ASP A 158 -14.89 -12.81 -33.64
N GLY A 159 -14.14 -13.80 -34.11
CA GLY A 159 -12.73 -13.68 -34.54
C GLY A 159 -11.69 -12.91 -33.69
N LEU A 160 -11.73 -12.94 -32.35
CA LEU A 160 -10.82 -12.13 -31.54
C LEU A 160 -9.38 -12.67 -31.48
N SER A 161 -8.50 -11.94 -32.17
CA SER A 161 -7.16 -11.54 -31.73
C SER A 161 -6.82 -11.99 -30.31
N ARG A 162 -5.71 -12.74 -30.18
CA ARG A 162 -5.00 -13.07 -28.93
C ARG A 162 -5.30 -12.00 -27.86
N LEU A 163 -6.06 -12.36 -26.82
CA LEU A 163 -6.43 -11.45 -25.74
C LEU A 163 -5.17 -10.72 -25.26
N GLU A 164 -5.14 -9.40 -25.44
CA GLU A 164 -3.97 -8.59 -25.16
C GLU A 164 -3.60 -8.75 -23.69
N SER A 165 -2.33 -9.10 -23.41
CA SER A 165 -1.91 -9.28 -22.02
C SER A 165 -1.91 -7.93 -21.30
N PHE A 166 -2.06 -7.91 -19.97
CA PHE A 166 -1.95 -6.67 -19.18
C PHE A 166 -0.69 -5.86 -19.57
N LYS A 167 0.42 -6.55 -19.80
CA LYS A 167 1.70 -5.92 -20.18
C LYS A 167 1.60 -5.22 -21.53
N ASP A 168 0.99 -5.88 -22.51
CA ASP A 168 0.82 -5.34 -23.86
C ASP A 168 -0.15 -4.16 -23.85
N ALA A 169 -1.30 -4.29 -23.18
CA ALA A 169 -2.31 -3.23 -23.11
C ALA A 169 -1.80 -1.94 -22.45
N VAL A 170 -1.03 -2.08 -21.36
CA VAL A 170 -0.42 -0.93 -20.66
C VAL A 170 0.67 -0.28 -21.51
N LYS A 171 1.52 -1.08 -22.16
CA LYS A 171 2.55 -0.56 -23.08
C LYS A 171 1.91 0.12 -24.28
N GLY A 172 0.91 -0.49 -24.90
CA GLY A 172 0.17 0.06 -26.04
C GLY A 172 -0.47 1.40 -25.72
N ARG A 173 -1.14 1.51 -24.55
CA ARG A 173 -1.68 2.80 -24.07
C ARG A 173 -0.61 3.87 -23.93
N ASP A 174 0.56 3.51 -23.39
CA ASP A 174 1.65 4.45 -23.14
C ASP A 174 2.55 4.68 -24.37
N GLY A 175 2.16 4.13 -25.54
CA GLY A 175 2.93 4.24 -26.78
C GLY A 175 4.30 3.56 -26.70
N TYR A 176 4.39 2.47 -25.94
CA TYR A 176 5.61 1.70 -25.66
C TYR A 176 6.74 2.53 -25.06
N ARG A 177 6.40 3.60 -24.33
CA ARG A 177 7.38 4.50 -23.72
C ARG A 177 7.28 4.47 -22.20
N CYS A 178 8.42 4.70 -21.54
CA CYS A 178 8.40 5.05 -20.14
C CYS A 178 7.65 6.37 -19.96
N ILE A 179 6.61 6.40 -19.12
CA ILE A 179 5.80 7.60 -18.91
C ILE A 179 6.60 8.76 -18.28
N VAL A 180 7.71 8.45 -17.60
CA VAL A 180 8.56 9.42 -16.89
C VAL A 180 9.67 9.95 -17.80
N THR A 181 10.49 9.05 -18.37
CA THR A 181 11.67 9.43 -19.18
C THR A 181 11.37 9.63 -20.67
N ARG A 182 10.22 9.14 -21.13
CA ARG A 182 9.78 9.11 -22.55
C ARG A 182 10.62 8.24 -23.48
N SER A 183 11.62 7.54 -22.94
CA SER A 183 12.40 6.54 -23.69
C SER A 183 11.49 5.41 -24.19
N ILE A 184 11.68 5.01 -25.43
CA ILE A 184 10.91 3.96 -26.11
C ILE A 184 11.46 2.57 -25.80
N ASP A 185 10.61 1.55 -25.82
CA ASP A 185 11.01 0.14 -25.69
C ASP A 185 11.98 -0.25 -26.80
N TRP A 186 13.03 -1.02 -26.46
CA TRP A 186 14.02 -1.51 -27.43
C TRP A 186 13.40 -2.30 -28.58
N ASP A 187 12.33 -3.04 -28.29
CA ASP A 187 11.66 -3.89 -29.27
C ASP A 187 10.82 -3.08 -30.28
N GLU A 188 10.56 -1.80 -30.00
CA GLU A 188 9.66 -0.93 -30.76
C GLU A 188 10.39 0.26 -31.42
N VAL A 189 11.72 0.34 -31.29
CA VAL A 189 12.53 1.40 -31.90
C VAL A 189 12.53 1.24 -33.42
N PRO A 190 12.14 2.27 -34.20
CA PRO A 190 12.34 2.24 -35.64
C PRO A 190 13.82 2.16 -35.99
N LEU A 191 14.19 1.35 -37.00
CA LEU A 191 15.59 1.09 -37.39
C LEU A 191 16.46 2.34 -37.63
N ASP A 192 15.84 3.47 -38.00
CA ASP A 192 16.52 4.72 -38.34
C ASP A 192 16.27 5.85 -37.31
N SER A 193 15.84 5.51 -36.09
CA SER A 193 15.52 6.49 -35.05
C SER A 193 16.73 6.80 -34.15
N ASP A 194 17.02 8.08 -33.94
CA ASP A 194 17.97 8.58 -32.93
C ASP A 194 17.34 8.69 -31.53
N GLU A 195 16.12 8.19 -31.33
CA GLU A 195 15.44 8.26 -30.03
C GLU A 195 16.13 7.41 -28.96
N CYS A 196 16.25 7.97 -27.76
CA CYS A 196 16.71 7.22 -26.59
C CYS A 196 15.79 6.02 -26.33
N SER A 197 16.38 4.83 -26.31
CA SER A 197 15.67 3.58 -26.13
C SER A 197 16.12 2.84 -24.87
N THR A 198 15.19 2.17 -24.20
CA THR A 198 15.43 1.42 -22.96
C THR A 198 14.50 0.22 -22.89
N LYS A 199 14.78 -0.73 -22.01
CA LYS A 199 13.81 -1.78 -21.69
C LYS A 199 12.72 -1.23 -20.79
N VAL A 200 11.45 -1.31 -21.22
CA VAL A 200 10.31 -0.89 -20.39
C VAL A 200 9.46 -2.08 -19.91
N LYS A 201 8.82 -1.89 -18.77
CA LYS A 201 7.98 -2.88 -18.08
C LYS A 201 6.67 -2.22 -17.66
N ALA A 202 5.58 -2.98 -17.72
CA ALA A 202 4.31 -2.59 -17.14
C ALA A 202 4.33 -2.85 -15.62
N ALA A 203 4.20 -1.80 -14.82
CA ALA A 203 4.11 -1.85 -13.37
C ALA A 203 2.65 -1.75 -12.92
N HIS A 204 2.24 -2.62 -11.99
CA HIS A 204 0.99 -2.41 -11.26
C HIS A 204 1.11 -1.24 -10.26
N ILE A 205 0.10 -0.39 -10.20
CA ILE A 205 0.00 0.70 -9.21
C ILE A 205 -0.40 0.14 -7.85
N PHE A 206 -1.46 -0.68 -7.84
CA PHE A 206 -1.86 -1.49 -6.70
C PHE A 206 -1.36 -2.91 -6.90
N LYS A 207 -0.48 -3.37 -6.00
CA LYS A 207 0.20 -4.66 -6.13
C LYS A 207 -0.78 -5.83 -5.97
N ARG A 208 -0.75 -6.77 -6.93
CA ARG A 208 -1.49 -8.03 -6.84
C ARG A 208 -1.18 -8.79 -5.55
N ALA A 209 0.06 -8.79 -5.07
CA ALA A 209 0.43 -9.50 -3.84
C ALA A 209 -0.32 -9.01 -2.59
N ALA A 210 -0.77 -7.75 -2.58
CA ALA A 210 -1.62 -7.22 -1.51
C ALA A 210 -3.11 -7.57 -1.68
N ALA A 211 -3.53 -7.90 -2.91
CA ALA A 211 -4.89 -8.36 -3.24
C ALA A 211 -5.04 -9.90 -3.28
N ALA A 212 -3.94 -10.65 -3.40
CA ALA A 212 -3.94 -12.09 -3.69
C ALA A 212 -4.48 -12.99 -2.56
N GLY A 213 -4.95 -12.42 -1.46
CA GLY A 213 -5.71 -13.13 -0.46
C GLY A 213 -7.15 -13.34 -0.95
N LYS A 214 -7.54 -14.59 -1.20
CA LYS A 214 -8.95 -14.88 -1.52
C LYS A 214 -9.77 -14.36 -0.33
N ARG A 215 -10.67 -13.40 -0.57
CA ARG A 215 -11.72 -12.90 0.35
C ARG A 215 -12.63 -14.02 0.87
N THR A 216 -12.03 -14.95 1.56
CA THR A 216 -12.69 -15.93 2.36
C THR A 216 -12.83 -15.27 3.71
N THR A 217 -13.99 -15.40 4.34
CA THR A 217 -14.24 -14.99 5.72
C THR A 217 -13.30 -15.67 6.74
N LYS A 218 -12.30 -16.42 6.28
CA LYS A 218 -11.36 -17.23 7.06
C LYS A 218 -10.02 -16.53 7.32
N SER A 219 -9.65 -15.52 6.54
CA SER A 219 -8.38 -14.79 6.73
C SER A 219 -8.63 -13.42 7.35
N PHE A 220 -8.38 -13.30 8.66
CA PHE A 220 -8.54 -12.04 9.40
C PHE A 220 -7.63 -10.94 8.82
N ALA A 221 -6.38 -11.29 8.50
CA ALA A 221 -5.40 -10.37 7.96
C ALA A 221 -5.89 -9.67 6.69
N GLU A 222 -6.57 -10.40 5.82
CA GLU A 222 -7.16 -9.85 4.61
C GLU A 222 -8.32 -8.90 4.90
N TYR A 223 -9.24 -9.29 5.79
CA TYR A 223 -10.36 -8.44 6.18
C TYR A 223 -9.89 -7.12 6.81
N ALA A 224 -8.88 -7.19 7.70
CA ALA A 224 -8.28 -6.01 8.31
C ALA A 224 -7.58 -5.12 7.29
N THR A 225 -6.79 -5.71 6.39
CA THR A 225 -6.12 -5.00 5.29
C THR A 225 -7.13 -4.25 4.44
N TRP A 226 -8.18 -4.94 3.98
CA TRP A 226 -9.23 -4.33 3.15
C TRP A 226 -10.04 -3.29 3.90
N GLY A 227 -10.36 -3.52 5.16
CA GLY A 227 -11.06 -2.55 6.01
C GLY A 227 -10.27 -1.25 6.18
N ILE A 228 -8.97 -1.35 6.48
CA ILE A 228 -8.09 -0.18 6.58
C ILE A 228 -7.96 0.51 5.21
N LEU A 229 -7.72 -0.24 4.14
CA LEU A 229 -7.60 0.30 2.79
C LEU A 229 -8.84 1.09 2.40
N ARG A 230 -10.03 0.50 2.49
CA ARG A 230 -11.30 1.14 2.10
C ARG A 230 -11.44 2.54 2.68
N HIS A 231 -11.08 2.70 3.95
CA HIS A 231 -11.13 3.99 4.63
C HIS A 231 -9.91 4.89 4.35
N PHE A 232 -8.71 4.34 4.22
CA PHE A 232 -7.48 5.09 3.95
C PHE A 232 -7.38 5.62 2.51
N ILE A 233 -8.12 5.03 1.57
CA ILE A 233 -8.17 5.46 0.16
C ILE A 233 -9.56 5.89 -0.32
N ALA A 234 -10.55 5.87 0.56
CA ALA A 234 -11.95 6.20 0.25
C ALA A 234 -12.47 5.44 -0.98
N LEU A 235 -12.26 4.11 -0.99
CA LEU A 235 -12.93 3.24 -1.95
C LEU A 235 -14.29 2.82 -1.42
N SER A 236 -15.28 2.71 -2.31
CA SER A 236 -16.53 2.02 -2.00
C SER A 236 -16.35 0.50 -2.00
N GLU A 237 -17.34 -0.25 -1.50
CA GLU A 237 -17.32 -1.72 -1.58
C GLU A 237 -17.30 -2.21 -3.03
N GLU A 238 -18.01 -1.50 -3.91
CA GLU A 238 -18.08 -1.76 -5.34
C GLU A 238 -16.72 -1.54 -6.00
N GLU A 239 -16.05 -0.42 -5.71
CA GLU A 239 -14.71 -0.12 -6.25
C GLU A 239 -13.66 -1.14 -5.74
N VAL A 240 -13.80 -1.60 -4.50
CA VAL A 240 -12.96 -2.65 -3.92
C VAL A 240 -13.20 -3.99 -4.63
N ALA A 241 -14.45 -4.36 -4.91
CA ALA A 241 -14.77 -5.57 -5.68
C ALA A 241 -14.29 -5.47 -7.14
N GLU A 242 -14.44 -4.31 -7.77
CA GLU A 242 -13.97 -4.05 -9.12
C GLU A 242 -12.45 -4.16 -9.22
N LEU A 243 -11.70 -3.59 -8.28
CA LEU A 243 -10.25 -3.67 -8.23
C LEU A 243 -9.74 -5.11 -8.09
N ASP A 244 -10.43 -5.92 -7.29
CA ASP A 244 -10.08 -7.31 -7.06
C ASP A 244 -10.33 -8.16 -8.32
N ALA A 245 -11.49 -7.99 -8.95
CA ALA A 245 -11.84 -8.67 -10.20
C ALA A 245 -10.98 -8.23 -11.40
N ASN A 246 -10.52 -6.97 -11.40
CA ASN A 246 -9.85 -6.34 -12.53
C ASN A 246 -8.45 -5.85 -12.17
N ILE A 247 -7.73 -6.55 -11.28
CA ILE A 247 -6.40 -6.16 -10.82
C ILE A 247 -5.39 -6.02 -11.97
N ASP A 248 -5.61 -6.76 -13.05
CA ASP A 248 -4.81 -6.79 -14.28
C ASP A 248 -5.40 -5.95 -15.41
N TYR A 249 -6.28 -5.01 -15.07
CA TYR A 249 -6.81 -4.06 -16.04
C TYR A 249 -5.88 -2.86 -16.20
N VAL A 250 -5.91 -2.26 -17.38
CA VAL A 250 -4.97 -1.20 -17.81
C VAL A 250 -4.97 0.02 -16.89
N TYR A 251 -6.09 0.36 -16.23
CA TYR A 251 -6.14 1.48 -15.27
C TYR A 251 -5.22 1.28 -14.05
N ASN A 252 -4.85 0.03 -13.74
CA ASN A 252 -3.94 -0.29 -12.64
C ASN A 252 -2.48 -0.40 -13.12
N GLY A 253 -2.18 -0.02 -14.36
CA GLY A 253 -0.85 -0.18 -14.95
C GLY A 253 -0.19 1.14 -15.35
N LEU A 254 1.14 1.17 -15.29
CA LEU A 254 2.02 2.23 -15.82
C LEU A 254 3.22 1.62 -16.53
N THR A 255 3.65 2.19 -17.66
CA THR A 255 4.89 1.78 -18.34
C THR A 255 6.09 2.54 -17.78
N LEU A 256 7.05 1.80 -17.21
CA LEU A 256 8.26 2.34 -16.58
C LEU A 256 9.52 1.66 -17.14
N GLU A 257 10.62 2.40 -17.25
CA GLU A 257 11.92 1.76 -17.51
C GLU A 257 12.35 0.88 -16.32
N GLU A 258 13.26 -0.06 -16.56
CA GLU A 258 13.63 -1.08 -15.58
C GLU A 258 14.00 -0.53 -14.18
N ILE A 259 14.80 0.54 -14.11
CA ILE A 259 15.21 1.11 -12.82
C ILE A 259 14.03 1.81 -12.13
N LEU A 260 13.23 2.57 -12.88
CA LEU A 260 12.03 3.23 -12.33
C LEU A 260 10.96 2.23 -11.93
N HIS A 261 10.81 1.13 -12.66
CA HIS A 261 9.90 0.03 -12.30
C HIS A 261 10.25 -0.54 -10.92
N SER A 262 11.53 -0.84 -10.70
CA SER A 262 12.03 -1.32 -9.41
C SER A 262 11.82 -0.27 -8.30
N ALA A 263 12.24 0.97 -8.54
CA ALA A 263 12.09 2.06 -7.57
C ALA A 263 10.62 2.37 -7.21
N PHE A 264 9.71 2.32 -8.19
CA PHE A 264 8.28 2.50 -7.99
C PHE A 264 7.71 1.36 -7.13
N GLY A 265 8.00 0.11 -7.50
CA GLY A 265 7.59 -1.06 -6.73
C GLY A 265 8.12 -1.08 -5.29
N GLU A 266 9.26 -0.45 -5.01
CA GLU A 266 9.83 -0.31 -3.66
C GLU A 266 9.39 0.97 -2.93
N PHE A 267 8.44 1.73 -3.50
CA PHE A 267 7.95 3.01 -2.99
C PHE A 267 9.05 4.08 -2.85
N MET A 268 10.17 3.96 -3.58
CA MET A 268 11.23 5.00 -3.61
C MET A 268 10.83 6.21 -4.46
N CYS A 269 9.90 6.03 -5.39
CA CYS A 269 9.29 7.10 -6.17
C CYS A 269 7.80 6.86 -6.36
N SER A 270 7.08 7.91 -6.74
CA SER A 270 5.66 7.82 -7.12
C SER A 270 5.23 9.02 -7.97
N LEU A 271 3.95 9.03 -8.32
CA LEU A 271 3.30 10.09 -9.09
C LEU A 271 2.42 10.90 -8.14
N CYS A 272 2.79 12.16 -7.90
CA CYS A 272 1.99 13.11 -7.13
C CYS A 272 0.87 13.67 -8.02
N PRO A 273 -0.41 13.47 -7.69
CA PRO A 273 -1.51 14.01 -8.49
C PRO A 273 -1.52 15.53 -8.49
N ASP A 274 -1.68 16.13 -9.67
CA ASP A 274 -1.86 17.57 -9.80
C ASP A 274 -3.24 17.97 -9.23
N PRO A 275 -3.32 18.97 -8.33
CA PRO A 275 -4.58 19.34 -7.68
C PRO A 275 -5.59 19.93 -8.66
N ASP A 276 -5.13 20.63 -9.69
CA ASP A 276 -5.97 21.37 -10.63
C ASP A 276 -6.29 20.55 -11.89
N HIS A 277 -5.48 19.53 -12.18
CA HIS A 277 -5.60 18.72 -13.39
C HIS A 277 -5.75 17.21 -13.05
N PRO A 278 -6.96 16.62 -13.20
CA PRO A 278 -7.25 15.27 -12.70
C PRO A 278 -6.38 14.16 -13.35
N ASN A 279 -5.89 14.38 -14.57
CA ASN A 279 -5.11 13.40 -15.33
C ASN A 279 -3.65 13.83 -15.53
N ARG A 280 -3.17 14.79 -14.72
CA ARG A 280 -1.76 15.19 -14.70
C ARG A 280 -1.10 14.83 -13.37
N TYR A 281 0.17 14.49 -13.46
CA TYR A 281 0.96 14.02 -12.35
C TYR A 281 2.38 14.55 -12.42
N HIS A 282 2.96 14.76 -11.24
CA HIS A 282 4.36 15.14 -11.06
C HIS A 282 5.13 13.96 -10.51
N PHE A 283 6.26 13.63 -11.12
CA PHE A 283 7.12 12.57 -10.63
C PHE A 283 7.86 13.03 -9.36
N GLU A 284 7.73 12.28 -8.27
CA GLU A 284 8.43 12.55 -7.01
C GLU A 284 9.31 11.36 -6.61
N TYR A 285 10.54 11.68 -6.20
CA TYR A 285 11.52 10.70 -5.74
C TYR A 285 11.85 10.99 -4.27
N PHE A 286 11.67 9.99 -3.40
CA PHE A 286 11.68 10.15 -1.94
C PHE A 286 13.05 9.86 -1.30
N THR A 287 13.89 9.04 -1.93
CA THR A 287 15.22 8.70 -1.39
C THR A 287 16.32 9.57 -2.01
N ARG A 288 17.34 9.93 -1.22
CA ARG A 288 18.58 10.53 -1.75
C ARG A 288 19.48 9.39 -2.26
N GLY A 289 19.11 8.80 -3.40
CA GLY A 289 19.84 7.68 -4.04
C GLY A 289 20.65 8.12 -5.26
N PRO A 290 21.51 7.23 -5.81
CA PRO A 290 22.50 7.53 -6.86
C PRO A 290 21.92 7.81 -8.25
N LEU A 291 20.59 7.86 -8.41
CA LEU A 291 19.90 8.32 -9.63
C LEU A 291 20.12 9.81 -9.97
N SER A 292 21.18 10.42 -9.41
CA SER A 292 21.81 11.66 -9.86
C SER A 292 22.09 11.71 -11.38
N SER A 293 22.09 10.57 -12.09
CA SER A 293 22.22 10.51 -13.54
C SER A 293 20.92 10.78 -14.32
N VAL A 294 19.74 10.54 -13.73
CA VAL A 294 18.49 11.05 -14.30
C VAL A 294 18.49 12.51 -13.97
N SER A 295 18.90 13.35 -14.93
CA SER A 295 18.86 14.79 -14.81
C SER A 295 17.43 15.19 -14.43
N ARG A 296 17.19 15.42 -13.13
CA ARG A 296 15.88 15.79 -12.56
C ARG A 296 15.31 17.06 -13.21
N CYS A 297 16.13 17.76 -14.00
CA CYS A 297 15.81 19.02 -14.66
C CYS A 297 14.88 18.87 -15.88
N ASP A 298 14.68 17.67 -16.44
CA ASP A 298 13.88 17.51 -17.69
C ASP A 298 12.64 16.61 -17.57
N ILE A 299 12.28 16.16 -16.36
CA ILE A 299 11.04 15.37 -16.19
C ILE A 299 9.84 16.32 -16.29
N LYS A 300 9.21 16.33 -17.47
CA LYS A 300 7.97 17.06 -17.72
C LYS A 300 6.82 16.46 -16.93
N ALA A 301 5.76 17.26 -16.72
CA ALA A 301 4.50 16.76 -16.19
C ALA A 301 3.99 15.58 -17.03
N ILE A 302 3.51 14.55 -16.36
CA ILE A 302 2.98 13.33 -16.97
C ILE A 302 1.48 13.55 -17.15
N SER A 303 0.99 13.49 -18.39
CA SER A 303 -0.42 13.71 -18.71
C SER A 303 -1.00 12.50 -19.43
N PHE A 304 -2.21 12.11 -19.02
CA PHE A 304 -3.04 11.09 -19.69
C PHE A 304 -4.32 11.71 -20.27
N GLU A 305 -4.34 13.03 -20.50
CA GLU A 305 -5.51 13.73 -21.04
C GLU A 305 -5.90 13.24 -22.45
N GLU A 306 -4.91 12.86 -23.26
CA GLU A 306 -5.09 12.36 -24.62
C GLU A 306 -5.55 10.90 -24.67
N CYS A 307 -5.44 10.16 -23.56
CA CYS A 307 -5.93 8.78 -23.48
C CYS A 307 -7.47 8.76 -23.35
N PRO A 308 -8.17 7.79 -23.96
CA PRO A 308 -9.57 7.49 -23.66
C PRO A 308 -9.79 7.28 -22.16
N ALA A 309 -10.94 7.70 -21.63
CA ALA A 309 -11.19 7.70 -20.18
C ALA A 309 -11.09 6.31 -19.56
N GLU A 310 -11.48 5.28 -20.31
CA GLU A 310 -11.57 3.89 -19.90
C GLU A 310 -10.20 3.24 -19.68
N VAL A 311 -9.16 3.75 -20.37
CA VAL A 311 -7.81 3.20 -20.29
C VAL A 311 -6.86 4.01 -19.41
N ARG A 312 -7.31 5.18 -18.93
CA ARG A 312 -6.48 6.06 -18.07
C ARG A 312 -6.12 5.34 -16.76
N PRO A 313 -4.90 5.57 -16.25
CA PRO A 313 -4.57 5.15 -14.89
C PRO A 313 -5.56 5.68 -13.87
N SER A 314 -5.95 4.84 -12.91
CA SER A 314 -6.85 5.27 -11.84
C SER A 314 -6.16 6.29 -10.94
N ARG A 315 -6.69 7.52 -10.90
CA ARG A 315 -6.19 8.58 -10.02
C ARG A 315 -6.23 8.16 -8.54
N LYS A 316 -7.23 7.40 -8.11
CA LYS A 316 -7.34 6.92 -6.73
C LYS A 316 -6.19 5.95 -6.38
N LEU A 317 -5.86 5.03 -7.28
CA LEU A 317 -4.74 4.10 -7.06
C LEU A 317 -3.39 4.81 -7.08
N ILE A 318 -3.21 5.80 -7.97
CA ILE A 318 -2.00 6.63 -7.97
C ILE A 318 -1.88 7.41 -6.65
N GLN A 319 -2.97 8.06 -6.22
CA GLN A 319 -3.01 8.78 -4.96
C GLN A 319 -2.70 7.85 -3.78
N PHE A 320 -3.22 6.62 -3.78
CA PHE A 320 -2.92 5.61 -2.78
C PHE A 320 -1.43 5.29 -2.75
N HIS A 321 -0.84 4.91 -3.88
CA HIS A 321 0.58 4.58 -3.96
C HIS A 321 1.44 5.74 -3.48
N TYR A 322 1.12 6.97 -3.91
CA TYR A 322 1.81 8.18 -3.46
C TYR A 322 1.71 8.38 -1.95
N SER A 323 0.50 8.29 -1.40
CA SER A 323 0.22 8.43 0.04
C SER A 323 0.99 7.39 0.86
N LEU A 324 0.94 6.13 0.43
CA LEU A 324 1.64 5.02 1.08
C LEU A 324 3.16 5.21 1.05
N ALA A 325 3.72 5.67 -0.07
CA ALA A 325 5.13 6.02 -0.17
C ALA A 325 5.50 7.11 0.85
N LYS A 326 4.73 8.21 0.92
CA LYS A 326 4.96 9.28 1.90
C LYS A 326 4.93 8.74 3.33
N VAL A 327 3.96 7.88 3.67
CA VAL A 327 3.88 7.25 5.00
C VAL A 327 5.11 6.40 5.30
N LEU A 328 5.49 5.51 4.38
CA LEU A 328 6.64 4.61 4.56
C LEU A 328 7.95 5.38 4.80
N HIS A 329 8.15 6.49 4.09
CA HIS A 329 9.34 7.34 4.23
C HIS A 329 9.28 8.24 5.48
N ALA A 330 8.17 8.93 5.71
CA ALA A 330 8.03 9.87 6.82
C ALA A 330 8.06 9.17 8.19
N SER A 331 7.51 7.96 8.29
CA SER A 331 7.53 7.15 9.52
C SER A 331 8.85 6.38 9.73
N GLY A 332 9.68 6.23 8.69
CA GLY A 332 10.87 5.37 8.71
C GLY A 332 10.60 3.86 8.63
N VAL A 333 9.33 3.43 8.72
CA VAL A 333 8.94 2.01 8.70
C VAL A 333 9.40 1.30 7.44
N GLY A 334 9.43 1.99 6.29
CA GLY A 334 9.87 1.38 5.04
C GLY A 334 11.28 0.78 5.11
N ARG A 335 12.21 1.44 5.82
CA ARG A 335 13.59 0.96 6.01
C ARG A 335 13.68 -0.18 7.02
N VAL A 336 12.83 -0.16 8.05
CA VAL A 336 12.78 -1.21 9.07
C VAL A 336 12.27 -2.51 8.44
N ILE A 337 11.17 -2.43 7.67
CA ILE A 337 10.63 -3.58 6.92
C ILE A 337 11.69 -4.16 5.98
N GLU A 338 12.39 -3.32 5.22
CA GLU A 338 13.46 -3.76 4.33
C GLU A 338 14.58 -4.49 5.10
N SER A 339 15.00 -3.94 6.24
CA SER A 339 16.01 -4.57 7.11
C SER A 339 15.53 -5.91 7.71
N MET A 340 14.24 -6.02 8.05
CA MET A 340 13.63 -7.29 8.51
C MET A 340 13.65 -8.34 7.40
N LEU A 341 13.27 -7.96 6.17
CA LEU A 341 13.28 -8.87 5.02
C LEU A 341 14.69 -9.36 4.68
N GLU A 342 15.67 -8.46 4.69
CA GLU A 342 17.06 -8.86 4.45
C GLU A 342 17.56 -9.87 5.48
N ARG A 343 17.23 -9.68 6.77
CA ARG A 343 17.56 -10.64 7.84
C ARG A 343 16.88 -11.99 7.59
N PHE A 344 15.58 -11.98 7.28
CA PHE A 344 14.80 -13.18 7.04
C PHE A 344 15.31 -13.98 5.82
N LEU A 345 15.58 -13.30 4.70
CA LEU A 345 16.06 -13.93 3.48
C LEU A 345 17.49 -14.46 3.61
N LYS A 346 18.37 -13.77 4.35
CA LYS A 346 19.73 -14.29 4.67
C LYS A 346 19.67 -15.57 5.50
N GLY A 347 18.57 -15.81 6.23
CA GLY A 347 18.31 -17.05 6.98
C GLY A 347 17.92 -18.27 6.13
N GLY A 348 17.81 -18.14 4.80
CA GLY A 348 17.56 -19.28 3.89
C GLY A 348 16.08 -19.58 3.58
N SER A 349 15.14 -18.76 4.05
CA SER A 349 13.71 -18.88 3.74
C SER A 349 13.42 -18.51 2.28
N LYS A 350 12.74 -19.40 1.54
CA LYS A 350 12.38 -19.23 0.12
C LYS A 350 10.92 -18.82 -0.13
N GLN A 351 10.21 -18.29 0.86
CA GLN A 351 8.80 -17.94 0.68
C GLN A 351 8.65 -16.57 0.00
N VAL A 352 7.86 -16.54 -1.08
CA VAL A 352 7.87 -15.47 -2.10
C VAL A 352 6.81 -14.38 -1.85
N THR A 353 5.94 -14.56 -0.86
CA THR A 353 5.03 -13.50 -0.40
C THR A 353 4.89 -13.51 1.10
N MET A 354 4.95 -12.32 1.68
CA MET A 354 4.78 -12.12 3.11
C MET A 354 3.45 -11.41 3.36
N SER A 355 2.48 -12.19 3.84
CA SER A 355 1.24 -11.73 4.45
C SER A 355 1.50 -11.20 5.86
N ALA A 356 0.45 -10.69 6.52
CA ALA A 356 0.54 -10.36 7.95
C ALA A 356 0.76 -11.61 8.82
N ASP A 357 0.26 -12.77 8.39
CA ASP A 357 0.47 -14.04 9.10
C ASP A 357 1.94 -14.48 9.04
N ASP A 358 2.61 -14.22 7.90
CA ASP A 358 4.05 -14.48 7.75
C ASP A 358 4.91 -13.53 8.60
N LEU A 359 4.43 -12.31 8.84
CA LEU A 359 5.05 -11.39 9.78
C LEU A 359 4.95 -11.92 11.21
N GLU A 360 3.79 -12.41 11.64
CA GLU A 360 3.64 -13.01 12.97
C GLU A 360 4.55 -14.24 13.15
N LEU A 361 4.69 -15.07 12.10
CA LEU A 361 5.66 -16.17 12.09
C LEU A 361 7.11 -15.66 12.24
N TYR A 362 7.49 -14.61 11.51
CA TYR A 362 8.81 -13.98 11.65
C TYR A 362 9.05 -13.46 13.08
N LEU A 363 8.08 -12.74 13.65
CA LEU A 363 8.21 -12.19 15.00
C LEU A 363 8.29 -13.30 16.05
N SER A 364 7.57 -14.41 15.86
CA SER A 364 7.64 -15.57 16.75
C SER A 364 9.01 -16.25 16.71
N THR A 365 9.63 -16.38 15.54
CA THR A 365 10.94 -17.03 15.36
C THR A 365 12.09 -16.18 15.91
N GLU A 366 12.09 -14.87 15.68
CA GLU A 366 13.05 -13.93 16.28
C GLU A 366 12.98 -13.95 17.82
N ARG A 367 11.76 -13.99 18.39
CA ARG A 367 11.58 -14.09 19.85
C ARG A 367 12.16 -15.37 20.43
N MET A 368 11.94 -16.50 19.77
CA MET A 368 12.53 -17.78 20.21
C MET A 368 14.05 -17.76 20.12
N SER A 369 14.63 -17.13 19.10
CA SER A 369 16.09 -16.98 18.97
C SER A 369 16.70 -16.07 20.04
N LEU A 370 15.97 -15.04 20.49
CA LEU A 370 16.41 -14.15 21.57
C LEU A 370 16.26 -14.76 22.97
N MET A 371 15.34 -15.70 23.17
CA MET A 371 15.14 -16.41 24.45
C MET A 371 16.06 -17.63 24.65
N SER A 372 16.83 -18.00 23.63
CA SER A 372 17.78 -19.13 23.65
C SER A 372 19.25 -18.71 23.79
N LEU A 373 19.49 -17.41 23.94
CA LEU A 373 20.76 -16.79 24.34
C LEU A 373 20.68 -16.36 25.82
#